data_AF-A0AAP0BIZ3-F1
#
_entry.id   AF-A0AAP0BIZ3-F1
#
_cell.length_a   1.000
_cell.length_b   1.000
_cell.length_c   1.000
_cell.angle_alpha   90.00
_cell.angle_beta   90.00
_cell.angle_gamma   90.00
#
_symmetry.space_group_name_H-M   'P 1'
#
loop_
_entity.id
_entity.type
_entity.pdbx_description
1 polymer ?
#
loop_
_entity_poly.entity_id
_entity_poly.type
_entity_poly.pdbx_seq_one_letter_code
_entity_poly.pdbx_strand_id
1 'polypeptide(L)'
;MDDLISSLRRIYNIWRARLHSEYYLKWSTDAQRREHCPKDINPEQWSWLIGYWGSAKFNWTDETAEEIYNKLLELHEEQKKEKGEDKLTTKEAYTFVLGKRSGYIRGMGPGPKPLERESTNGRLKAQIRAEVEAEMST
;
A
#
# COMPACT_ATOMS: atom_id res chain seq x y z
N MET A 1 -15.71 -13.83 -19.73
CA MET A 1 -15.31 -15.05 -19.00
C MET A 1 -14.42 -14.73 -17.80
N ASP A 2 -13.69 -13.60 -17.82
CA ASP A 2 -12.83 -13.12 -16.71
C ASP A 2 -13.53 -12.74 -15.40
N ASP A 3 -14.82 -12.41 -15.43
CA ASP A 3 -15.55 -11.94 -14.25
C ASP A 3 -15.74 -13.04 -13.19
N LEU A 4 -15.98 -14.28 -13.62
CA LEU A 4 -16.10 -15.42 -12.71
C LEU A 4 -14.76 -15.76 -12.06
N ILE A 5 -13.68 -15.82 -12.85
CA ILE A 5 -12.33 -16.11 -12.33
C ILE A 5 -11.90 -15.02 -11.35
N SER A 6 -12.16 -13.75 -11.67
CA SER A 6 -11.88 -12.62 -10.79
C SER A 6 -12.69 -12.68 -9.49
N SER A 7 -13.98 -13.01 -9.59
CA SER A 7 -14.86 -13.19 -8.43
C SER A 7 -14.40 -14.34 -7.53
N LEU A 8 -14.06 -15.49 -8.11
CA LEU A 8 -13.53 -16.65 -7.37
C LEU A 8 -12.21 -16.31 -6.68
N ARG A 9 -11.30 -15.60 -7.37
CA ARG A 9 -10.04 -15.16 -6.79
C ARG A 9 -10.25 -14.18 -5.63
N ARG A 10 -11.22 -13.28 -5.75
CA ARG A 10 -11.61 -12.36 -4.67
C ARG A 10 -12.13 -13.12 -3.46
N ILE A 11 -13.07 -14.05 -3.65
CA ILE A 11 -13.63 -14.89 -2.56
C ILE A 11 -12.52 -15.69 -1.88
N TYR A 12 -11.65 -16.33 -2.66
CA TYR A 12 -10.51 -17.07 -2.13
C TYR A 12 -9.59 -16.17 -1.29
N ASN A 13 -9.24 -14.98 -1.79
CA ASN A 13 -8.38 -14.05 -1.06
C ASN A 13 -9.01 -13.58 0.26
N ILE A 14 -10.32 -13.30 0.27
CA ILE A 14 -11.06 -12.91 1.49
C ILE A 14 -11.06 -14.05 2.49
N TRP A 15 -11.44 -15.25 2.06
CA TRP A 15 -11.42 -16.45 2.90
C TRP A 15 -10.04 -16.69 3.51
N ARG A 16 -8.99 -16.59 2.70
CA ARG A 16 -7.61 -16.80 3.13
C ARG A 16 -7.12 -15.71 4.09
N ALA A 17 -7.50 -14.46 3.87
CA ALA A 17 -7.19 -13.35 4.77
C ALA A 17 -7.86 -13.51 6.14
N ARG A 18 -9.12 -13.96 6.16
CA ARG A 18 -9.85 -14.28 7.40
C ARG A 18 -9.09 -15.32 8.23
N LEU A 19 -8.62 -16.40 7.59
CA LEU A 19 -7.88 -17.46 8.27
C LEU A 19 -6.53 -17.00 8.83
N HIS A 20 -5.83 -16.16 8.07
CA HIS A 20 -4.58 -15.57 8.53
C HIS A 20 -4.80 -14.75 9.81
N SER A 21 -5.85 -13.92 9.83
CA SER A 21 -6.19 -13.10 10.98
C SER A 21 -6.69 -13.91 12.18
N GLU A 22 -7.69 -14.78 11.98
CA GLU A 22 -8.38 -15.48 13.08
C GLU A 22 -7.58 -16.62 13.70
N TYR A 23 -6.74 -17.31 12.89
CA TYR A 23 -6.06 -18.54 13.32
C TYR A 23 -4.55 -18.41 13.28
N TYR A 24 -3.97 -17.91 12.18
CA TYR A 24 -2.50 -17.90 12.04
C TYR A 24 -1.83 -16.91 12.99
N LEU A 25 -2.31 -15.66 13.04
CA LEU A 25 -1.75 -14.59 13.88
C LEU A 25 -2.02 -14.79 15.38
N LYS A 26 -3.01 -15.62 15.75
CA LYS A 26 -3.35 -15.90 17.15
C LYS A 26 -2.24 -16.67 17.88
N TRP A 27 -1.42 -17.41 17.14
CA TRP A 27 -0.38 -18.27 17.70
C TRP A 27 0.99 -17.86 17.17
N SER A 28 2.00 -17.87 18.05
CA SER A 28 3.36 -17.46 17.69
C SER A 28 4.15 -18.54 16.97
N THR A 29 3.89 -19.82 17.28
CA THR A 29 4.67 -20.96 16.75
C THR A 29 3.88 -21.81 15.75
N ASP A 30 4.59 -22.36 14.76
CA ASP A 30 3.98 -23.25 13.76
C ASP A 30 3.44 -24.56 14.34
N ALA A 31 4.01 -25.04 15.44
CA ALA A 31 3.50 -26.23 16.13
C ALA A 31 2.08 -25.98 16.69
N GLN A 32 1.91 -24.88 17.42
CA GLN A 32 0.61 -24.46 17.94
C GLN A 32 -0.40 -24.19 16.82
N ARG A 33 0.04 -23.55 15.72
CA ARG A 33 -0.83 -23.31 14.55
C ARG A 33 -1.38 -24.61 13.98
N ARG A 34 -0.56 -25.67 13.89
CA ARG A 34 -1.00 -26.98 13.37
C ARG A 34 -2.01 -27.68 14.29
N GLU A 35 -1.84 -27.57 15.61
CA GLU A 35 -2.78 -28.12 16.58
C GLU A 35 -4.14 -27.40 16.54
N HIS A 36 -4.14 -26.09 16.27
CA HIS A 36 -5.34 -25.26 16.15
C HIS A 36 -5.89 -25.18 14.71
N CYS A 37 -5.91 -26.30 13.99
CA CYS A 37 -6.52 -26.40 12.66
C CYS A 37 -8.04 -26.11 12.71
N PRO A 38 -8.58 -25.19 11.89
CA PRO A 38 -10.01 -24.99 11.75
C PRO A 38 -10.71 -26.27 11.28
N LYS A 39 -11.90 -26.56 11.80
CA LYS A 39 -12.69 -27.76 11.43
C LYS A 39 -13.11 -27.77 9.95
N ASP A 40 -13.26 -26.58 9.36
CA ASP A 40 -13.77 -26.41 8.00
C ASP A 40 -12.69 -26.58 6.92
N ILE A 41 -11.45 -26.92 7.30
CA ILE A 41 -10.29 -26.99 6.42
C ILE A 41 -9.58 -28.32 6.57
N ASN A 42 -9.15 -28.89 5.44
CA ASN A 42 -8.32 -30.07 5.42
C ASN A 42 -6.95 -29.78 6.09
N PRO A 43 -6.47 -30.61 7.04
CA PRO A 43 -5.16 -30.48 7.67
C PRO A 43 -3.98 -30.29 6.69
N GLU A 44 -3.99 -30.94 5.53
CA GLU A 44 -2.93 -30.78 4.52
C GLU A 44 -2.93 -29.35 3.93
N GLN A 45 -4.12 -28.84 3.60
CA GLN A 45 -4.30 -27.48 3.11
C GLN A 45 -3.90 -26.46 4.18
N TRP A 46 -4.23 -26.73 5.44
CA TRP A 46 -3.83 -25.89 6.57
C TRP A 46 -2.31 -25.86 6.77
N SER A 47 -1.66 -27.01 6.72
CA SER A 47 -0.20 -27.13 6.81
C SER A 47 0.50 -26.35 5.69
N TRP A 48 -0.02 -26.45 4.46
CA TRP A 48 0.47 -25.66 3.32
C TRP A 48 0.29 -24.15 3.54
N LEU A 49 -0.86 -23.72 4.06
CA LEU A 49 -1.12 -22.29 4.35
C LEU A 49 -0.16 -21.74 5.41
N ILE A 50 0.09 -22.49 6.49
CA ILE A 50 1.06 -22.11 7.52
C ILE A 50 2.44 -21.88 6.89
N GLY A 51 2.90 -22.82 6.06
CA GLY A 51 4.18 -22.71 5.36
C GLY A 51 4.22 -21.54 4.38
N TYR A 52 3.13 -21.28 3.66
CA TYR A 52 3.01 -20.15 2.75
C TYR A 52 3.10 -18.81 3.49
N TRP A 53 2.38 -18.64 4.61
CA TRP A 53 2.42 -17.40 5.39
C TRP A 53 3.75 -17.17 6.10
N GLY A 54 4.44 -18.24 6.50
CA GLY A 54 5.81 -18.14 7.04
C GLY A 54 6.89 -17.93 5.99
N SER A 55 6.56 -17.99 4.69
CA SER A 55 7.54 -17.88 3.61
C SER A 55 7.91 -16.42 3.30
N ALA A 56 9.14 -16.19 2.85
CA ALA A 56 9.59 -14.89 2.36
C ALA A 56 8.73 -14.35 1.20
N LYS A 57 8.05 -15.23 0.46
CA LYS A 57 7.13 -14.86 -0.64
C LYS A 57 5.85 -14.18 -0.13
N PHE A 58 5.44 -14.48 1.09
CA PHE A 58 4.30 -13.82 1.73
C PHE A 58 4.72 -12.57 2.50
N ASN A 59 5.96 -12.54 3.00
CA ASN A 59 6.50 -11.39 3.69
C ASN A 59 6.78 -10.21 2.72
N TRP A 60 7.14 -9.05 3.28
CA TRP A 60 7.49 -7.86 2.51
C TRP A 60 8.54 -8.18 1.45
N THR A 61 8.23 -7.87 0.19
CA THR A 61 9.10 -8.17 -0.96
C THR A 61 10.27 -7.20 -1.09
N ASP A 62 10.21 -6.07 -0.39
CA ASP A 62 11.16 -4.97 -0.47
C ASP A 62 11.30 -4.38 0.95
N GLU A 63 12.52 -4.24 1.44
CA GLU A 63 12.84 -3.64 2.74
C GLU A 63 12.22 -2.24 2.86
N THR A 64 12.19 -1.48 1.76
CA THR A 64 11.59 -0.15 1.74
C THR A 64 10.08 -0.18 2.00
N ALA A 65 9.38 -1.25 1.59
CA ALA A 65 7.95 -1.37 1.82
C ALA A 65 7.64 -1.64 3.31
N GLU A 66 8.47 -2.43 3.97
CA GLU A 66 8.39 -2.67 5.41
C GLU A 66 8.66 -1.39 6.20
N GLU A 67 9.72 -0.65 5.86
CA GLU A 67 10.03 0.63 6.49
C GLU A 67 8.91 1.66 6.35
N ILE A 68 8.32 1.76 5.15
CA ILE A 68 7.18 2.65 4.88
C ILE A 68 5.99 2.27 5.77
N TYR A 69 5.72 0.98 5.91
CA TYR A 69 4.62 0.49 6.74
C TYR A 69 4.85 0.81 8.23
N ASN A 70 6.06 0.58 8.73
CA ASN A 70 6.42 0.90 10.11
C ASN A 70 6.29 2.40 10.41
N LYS A 71 6.72 3.28 9.50
CA LYS A 71 6.51 4.73 9.62
C LYS A 71 5.03 5.13 9.66
N LEU A 72 4.17 4.44 8.90
CA LEU A 72 2.72 4.67 8.97
C LEU A 72 2.12 4.22 10.31
N LEU A 73 2.60 3.12 10.89
CA LEU A 73 2.19 2.65 12.21
C LEU A 73 2.60 3.64 13.32
N GLU A 74 3.84 4.10 13.31
CA GLU A 74 4.34 5.09 14.28
C GLU A 74 3.49 6.37 14.25
N LEU A 75 3.22 6.89 13.04
CA LEU A 75 2.37 8.06 12.86
C LEU A 75 0.96 7.85 13.43
N HIS A 76 0.36 6.67 13.18
CA HIS A 76 -0.96 6.32 13.71
C HIS A 76 -0.97 6.32 15.25
N GLU A 77 0.07 5.77 15.89
CA GLU A 77 0.20 5.76 17.34
C GLU A 77 0.40 7.16 17.92
N GLU A 78 1.22 8.00 17.30
CA GLU A 78 1.43 9.40 17.71
C GLU A 78 0.14 10.21 17.65
N GLN A 79 -0.61 10.11 16.54
CA GLN A 79 -1.89 10.81 16.40
C GLN A 79 -2.90 10.35 17.46
N LYS A 80 -2.95 9.04 17.76
CA LYS A 80 -3.78 8.51 18.86
C LYS A 80 -3.38 9.07 20.22
N LYS A 81 -2.07 9.15 20.51
CA LYS A 81 -1.57 9.69 21.79
C LYS A 81 -1.87 11.18 21.94
N GLU A 82 -1.69 11.97 20.88
CA GLU A 82 -1.87 13.43 20.94
C GLU A 82 -3.33 13.88 20.92
N LYS A 83 -4.17 13.24 20.08
CA LYS A 83 -5.54 13.71 19.80
C LYS A 83 -6.63 12.78 20.31
N GLY A 84 -6.27 11.66 20.94
CA GLY A 84 -7.19 10.63 21.44
C GLY A 84 -7.79 9.73 20.35
N GLU A 85 -7.88 10.22 19.11
CA GLU A 85 -8.40 9.49 17.94
C GLU A 85 -7.55 9.80 16.71
N ASP A 86 -7.42 8.81 15.82
CA ASP A 86 -6.77 9.01 14.53
C ASP A 86 -7.70 9.77 13.58
N LYS A 87 -7.44 11.07 13.44
CA LYS A 87 -8.20 11.97 12.56
C LYS A 87 -7.65 11.99 11.13
N LEU A 88 -6.51 11.36 10.87
CA LEU A 88 -5.83 11.48 9.59
C LEU A 88 -6.48 10.55 8.56
N THR A 89 -6.85 11.07 7.39
CA THR A 89 -7.32 10.17 6.32
C THR A 89 -6.15 9.35 5.79
N THR A 90 -6.43 8.14 5.30
CA THR A 90 -5.41 7.27 4.69
C THR A 90 -4.61 8.00 3.61
N LYS A 91 -5.24 8.91 2.85
CA LYS A 91 -4.53 9.70 1.82
C LYS A 91 -3.54 10.70 2.44
N GLU A 92 -3.89 11.33 3.55
CA GLU A 92 -3.02 12.27 4.25
C GLU A 92 -1.85 11.54 4.91
N ALA A 93 -2.10 10.40 5.57
CA ALA A 93 -1.06 9.55 6.15
C ALA A 93 -0.03 9.12 5.09
N TYR A 94 -0.50 8.63 3.95
CA TYR A 94 0.37 8.27 2.82
C TYR A 94 1.13 9.48 2.26
N THR A 95 0.50 10.65 2.16
CA THR A 95 1.17 11.86 1.68
C THR A 95 2.27 12.31 2.64
N PHE A 96 2.09 12.11 3.94
CA PHE A 96 3.10 12.45 4.95
C PHE A 96 4.30 11.50 4.89
N VAL A 97 4.06 10.18 4.88
CA VAL A 97 5.15 9.19 4.91
C VAL A 97 5.88 9.08 3.57
N LEU A 98 5.17 9.17 2.44
CA LEU A 98 5.74 8.98 1.11
C LEU A 98 6.06 10.28 0.35
N GLY A 99 5.61 11.43 0.85
CA GLY A 99 5.66 12.70 0.14
C GLY A 99 4.70 12.78 -1.07
N LYS A 100 4.82 13.86 -1.84
CA LYS A 100 4.05 14.06 -3.09
C LYS A 100 4.66 13.22 -4.22
N ARG A 101 4.29 11.93 -4.30
CA ARG A 101 4.65 11.09 -5.46
C ARG A 101 3.62 11.23 -6.59
N SER A 102 4.12 11.54 -7.80
CA SER A 102 3.32 11.54 -9.04
C SER A 102 2.88 10.13 -9.39
N GLY A 103 1.58 9.88 -9.60
CA GLY A 103 1.14 8.63 -10.21
C GLY A 103 -0.20 8.11 -9.71
N TYR A 104 -0.42 6.80 -9.88
CA TYR A 104 -1.62 6.10 -9.48
C TYR A 104 -1.36 5.27 -8.22
N ILE A 105 -2.20 5.43 -7.20
CA ILE A 105 -2.14 4.66 -5.95
C ILE A 105 -3.20 3.57 -6.03
N ARG A 106 -2.76 2.30 -6.02
CA ARG A 106 -3.66 1.15 -6.12
C ARG A 106 -4.70 1.19 -4.99
N GLY A 107 -5.98 1.15 -5.34
CA GLY A 107 -7.10 1.22 -4.39
C GLY A 107 -7.49 2.63 -3.94
N MET A 108 -6.70 3.66 -4.26
CA MET A 108 -7.01 5.07 -3.96
C MET A 108 -7.20 5.94 -5.21
N GLY A 109 -6.88 5.41 -6.39
CA GLY A 109 -6.99 6.15 -7.64
C GLY A 109 -5.81 7.10 -7.86
N PRO A 110 -6.02 8.23 -8.56
CA PRO A 110 -4.96 9.19 -8.84
C PRO A 110 -4.36 9.73 -7.54
N GLY A 111 -3.03 9.59 -7.41
CA GLY A 111 -2.26 10.13 -6.30
C GLY A 111 -2.33 11.66 -6.26
N PRO A 112 -1.91 12.27 -5.13
CA PRO A 112 -1.86 13.72 -5.01
C PRO A 112 -1.03 14.29 -6.17
N LYS A 113 -1.58 15.32 -6.84
CA LYS A 113 -0.87 16.00 -7.92
C LYS A 113 0.49 16.47 -7.37
N PRO A 114 1.60 16.12 -8.02
CA PRO A 114 2.89 16.72 -7.71
C PRO A 114 2.75 18.23 -7.81
N LEU A 115 3.51 18.97 -7.00
CA LEU A 115 3.83 20.34 -7.36
C LEU A 115 4.36 20.29 -8.78
N GLU A 116 3.84 21.15 -9.65
CA GLU A 116 4.20 21.17 -11.07
C GLU A 116 5.71 20.96 -11.16
N ARG A 117 6.13 19.79 -11.64
CA ARG A 117 7.49 19.67 -12.13
C ARG A 117 7.52 20.72 -13.20
N GLU A 118 8.34 21.75 -13.02
CA GLU A 118 8.60 22.72 -14.06
C GLU A 118 8.90 21.87 -15.28
N SER A 119 7.90 21.79 -16.16
CA SER A 119 8.07 21.14 -17.43
C SER A 119 9.29 21.80 -18.01
N THR A 120 10.19 21.03 -18.60
CA THR A 120 11.33 21.53 -19.38
C THR A 120 10.93 22.60 -20.43
N ASN A 121 9.63 22.86 -20.60
CA ASN A 121 9.05 24.06 -21.20
C ASN A 121 9.38 25.40 -20.53
N GLY A 122 9.91 25.47 -19.31
CA GLY A 122 10.29 26.76 -18.70
C GLY A 122 11.29 27.54 -19.57
N ARG A 123 12.27 26.85 -20.14
CA ARG A 123 13.27 27.43 -21.06
C ARG A 123 12.66 27.86 -22.39
N LEU A 124 11.77 27.05 -22.96
CA LEU A 124 11.09 27.38 -24.23
C LEU A 124 10.15 28.58 -24.06
N LYS A 125 9.43 28.65 -22.94
CA LYS A 125 8.50 29.74 -22.63
C LYS A 125 9.22 31.06 -22.34
N ALA A 126 10.41 30.99 -21.74
CA ALA A 126 11.30 32.14 -21.54
C ALA A 126 11.90 32.62 -22.87
N GLN A 127 12.33 31.70 -23.76
CA GLN A 127 12.81 32.03 -25.10
C GLN A 127 11.73 32.72 -25.94
N ILE A 128 10.52 32.15 -26.00
CA ILE A 128 9.40 32.74 -26.73
C ILE A 128 9.06 34.14 -26.20
N ARG A 129 9.09 34.34 -24.88
CA ARG A 129 8.83 35.66 -24.28
C ARG A 129 9.92 36.66 -24.67
N ALA A 130 11.19 36.27 -24.61
CA ALA A 130 12.31 37.14 -24.98
C ALA A 130 12.30 37.51 -26.48
N GLU A 131 11.93 36.58 -27.36
CA GLU A 131 11.78 36.84 -28.80
C GLU A 131 10.62 37.81 -29.07
N VAL A 132 9.46 37.60 -28.44
CA VAL A 132 8.30 38.51 -28.57
C VAL A 132 8.63 39.91 -28.03
N GLU A 133 9.37 40.01 -26.92
CA GLU A 133 9.80 41.32 -26.36
C GLU A 133 10.82 42.03 -27.27
N ALA A 134 11.70 41.31 -27.95
CA ALA A 134 12.67 41.88 -28.90
C ALA A 134 11.98 42.37 -30.19
N GLU A 135 11.00 41.64 -30.72
CA GLU A 135 10.23 42.05 -31.90
C GLU A 135 9.34 43.26 -31.62
N MET A 136 8.77 43.36 -30.41
CA MET A 136 7.91 44.49 -30.02
C MET A 136 8.68 45.78 -29.68
N SER A 137 10.01 45.71 -29.61
CA SER A 137 10.89 46.85 -29.34
C SER A 137 11.66 47.34 -30.59
N THR A 138 11.32 46.81 -31.77
CA THR A 138 11.83 47.24 -33.09
C THR A 138 10.74 47.99 -33.84
#